data_AF-A0A1F8GZR6-F1
#
_entry.id   AF-A0A1F8GZR6-F1
#
_cell.length_a   1.000
_cell.length_b   1.000
_cell.length_c   1.000
_cell.angle_alpha   90.00
_cell.angle_beta   90.00
_cell.angle_gamma   90.00
#
_symmetry.space_group_name_H-M   'P 1'
#
loop_
_entity.id
_entity.type
_entity.pdbx_description
1 polymer ?
#
loop_
_entity_poly.entity_id
_entity_poly.type
_entity_poly.pdbx_seq_one_letter_code
_entity_poly.pdbx_strand_id
1 'polypeptide(L)' 'MKKILNVKTKYGSFNCIFESEKDIGGYSVEAKNVQGAVSWGKNINEAKRMIVEAVEGAIEAKAIFRIQ' A
#
# COMPACT_ATOMS: atom_id res chain seq x y z
N MET A 1 14.36 -4.58 -7.73
CA MET A 1 13.67 -4.07 -8.93
C MET A 1 12.47 -3.27 -8.46
N LYS A 2 12.26 -2.06 -8.97
CA LYS A 2 11.11 -1.22 -8.61
C LYS A 2 10.03 -1.36 -9.69
N LYS A 3 8.79 -1.60 -9.30
CA LYS A 3 7.64 -1.71 -10.22
C LYS A 3 6.51 -0.81 -9.74
N ILE A 4 6.03 0.07 -10.60
CA ILE A 4 4.85 0.88 -10.31
C ILE A 4 3.63 0.10 -10.81
N LEU A 5 2.67 -0.14 -9.92
CA LEU A 5 1.41 -0.79 -10.24
C LEU A 5 0.25 0.08 -9.78
N ASN A 6 -0.80 0.11 -10.59
CA ASN A 6 -2.06 0.71 -10.19
C ASN A 6 -2.86 -0.31 -9.36
N VAL A 7 -3.18 0.05 -8.12
CA VAL A 7 -3.89 -0.79 -7.16
C VAL A 7 -5.26 -0.19 -6.88
N LYS A 8 -6.31 -0.98 -7.09
CA LYS A 8 -7.70 -0.59 -6.84
C LYS A 8 -8.07 -0.85 -5.38
N THR A 9 -8.71 0.13 -4.76
CA THR A 9 -9.24 0.10 -3.39
C THR A 9 -10.72 0.49 -3.40
N LYS A 10 -11.39 0.49 -2.24
CA LYS A 10 -12.75 1.06 -2.07
C LYS A 10 -12.81 2.56 -2.38
N TYR A 11 -11.71 3.29 -2.23
CA TYR A 11 -11.65 4.75 -2.35
C TYR A 11 -11.04 5.23 -3.69
N GLY A 12 -10.89 4.32 -4.65
CA GLY A 12 -10.32 4.59 -5.96
C GLY A 12 -9.02 3.83 -6.21
N SER A 13 -8.30 4.24 -7.25
CA SER A 13 -7.05 3.60 -7.66
C SER A 13 -5.84 4.44 -7.28
N PHE A 14 -4.82 3.78 -6.73
CA PHE A 14 -3.59 4.42 -6.27
C PHE A 14 -2.38 3.81 -6.97
N ASN A 15 -1.41 4.66 -7.31
CA ASN A 15 -0.13 4.20 -7.84
C ASN A 15 0.75 3.75 -6.67
N CYS A 16 1.03 2.45 -6.61
CA CYS A 16 1.85 1.86 -5.59
C CYS A 16 3.20 1.42 -6.18
N ILE A 17 4.27 1.70 -5.44
CA ILE A 17 5.63 1.27 -5.79
C ILE A 17 5.89 -0.03 -5.07
N PHE A 18 6.17 -1.09 -5.81
CA PHE A 18 6.60 -2.37 -5.30
C PHE A 18 8.11 -2.50 -5.48
N GLU A 19 8.82 -2.78 -4.41
CA GLU A 19 10.27 -3.01 -4.44
C GLU A 19 10.57 -4.42 -3.93
N SER A 20 11.30 -5.19 -4.72
CA SER A 20 11.73 -6.52 -4.31
C SER A 20 12.76 -6.43 -3.19
N GLU A 21 12.51 -7.05 -2.06
CA GLU A 21 13.43 -7.10 -0.92
C GLU A 21 14.38 -8.28 -1.09
N LYS A 22 15.67 -8.01 -1.33
CA LYS A 22 16.66 -9.07 -1.63
C LYS A 22 17.11 -9.83 -0.38
N ASP A 23 17.18 -9.15 0.76
CA ASP A 23 17.79 -9.71 1.97
C ASP A 23 16.82 -10.61 2.74
N ILE A 24 15.54 -10.23 2.77
CA ILE A 24 14.48 -10.97 3.49
C ILE A 24 13.51 -11.70 2.54
N GLY A 25 13.65 -11.49 1.24
CA GLY A 25 12.67 -11.94 0.23
C GLY A 25 11.40 -11.09 0.23
N GLY A 26 10.52 -11.35 -0.74
CA GLY A 26 9.23 -10.66 -0.86
C GLY A 26 9.32 -9.27 -1.48
N TYR A 27 8.29 -8.47 -1.20
CA TYR A 27 8.08 -7.16 -1.79
C TYR A 27 7.62 -6.16 -0.73
N SER A 28 8.37 -5.08 -0.55
CA SER A 28 7.86 -3.88 0.09
C SER A 28 6.98 -3.12 -0.89
N VAL A 29 5.98 -2.41 -0.36
CA VAL A 29 5.03 -1.66 -1.16
C VAL A 29 4.62 -0.36 -0.47
N GLU A 30 4.58 0.72 -1.22
CA GLU A 30 4.20 2.06 -0.75
C GLU A 30 3.20 2.72 -1.70
N ALA A 31 2.15 3.33 -1.15
CA ALA A 31 1.24 4.20 -1.91
C ALA A 31 1.64 5.68 -1.73
N LYS A 32 2.39 6.24 -2.69
CA LYS A 32 2.99 7.59 -2.59
C LYS A 32 2.03 8.72 -2.24
N ASN A 33 0.76 8.60 -2.64
CA ASN A 33 -0.24 9.64 -2.43
C ASN A 33 -1.06 9.45 -1.14
N VAL A 34 -0.71 8.45 -0.32
CA VAL A 34 -1.39 8.14 0.95
C VAL A 34 -0.33 8.03 2.03
N GLN A 35 -0.17 9.10 2.81
CA GLN A 35 0.83 9.18 3.86
C GLN A 35 0.69 8.02 4.86
N GLY A 36 1.79 7.31 5.10
CA GLY A 36 1.84 6.18 6.04
C GLY A 36 1.32 4.85 5.47
N ALA A 37 0.81 4.81 4.25
CA ALA A 37 0.40 3.57 3.60
C ALA A 37 1.62 2.84 3.02
N VAL A 38 2.30 2.09 3.89
CA VAL A 38 3.43 1.22 3.57
C VAL A 38 3.11 -0.19 4.07
N SER A 39 3.49 -1.21 3.32
CA SER A 39 3.31 -2.60 3.70
C SER A 39 4.37 -3.51 3.08
N TRP A 40 4.29 -4.81 3.35
CA TRP A 40 5.16 -5.84 2.81
C TRP A 40 4.41 -7.15 2.60
N GLY A 41 4.81 -7.96 1.62
CA GLY A 41 4.29 -9.31 1.44
C GLY A 41 5.32 -10.26 0.83
N LYS A 42 5.15 -11.57 1.04
CA LYS A 42 6.09 -12.61 0.58
C LYS A 42 6.15 -12.72 -0.95
N ASN A 43 5.10 -12.25 -1.63
CA ASN A 43 5.03 -12.15 -3.08
C ASN A 43 4.23 -10.91 -3.48
N ILE A 44 4.22 -10.60 -4.79
CA ILE A 44 3.59 -9.39 -5.31
C ILE A 44 2.07 -9.34 -5.07
N ASN A 45 1.39 -10.49 -5.07
CA ASN A 45 -0.06 -10.55 -4.84
C ASN A 45 -0.39 -10.31 -3.37
N GLU A 46 0.40 -10.86 -2.46
CA GLU A 46 0.25 -10.61 -1.03
C GLU A 46 0.52 -9.15 -0.70
N ALA A 47 1.63 -8.58 -1.18
CA ALA A 47 1.94 -7.17 -1.01
C ALA A 47 0.81 -6.28 -1.57
N LYS A 48 0.23 -6.65 -2.72
CA LYS A 48 -0.90 -5.93 -3.31
C LYS A 48 -2.16 -5.97 -2.43
N ARG A 49 -2.45 -7.09 -1.77
CA ARG A 49 -3.55 -7.17 -0.80
C ARG A 49 -3.26 -6.31 0.42
N MET A 50 -2.05 -6.40 0.97
CA MET A 50 -1.72 -5.68 2.21
C MET A 50 -1.69 -4.15 2.03
N ILE A 51 -1.24 -3.66 0.87
CA ILE A 51 -1.29 -2.21 0.61
C ILE A 51 -2.72 -1.68 0.45
N VAL A 52 -3.67 -2.51 -0.02
CA VAL A 52 -5.09 -2.11 -0.07
C VAL A 52 -5.61 -1.84 1.34
N GLU A 53 -5.36 -2.75 2.27
CA GLU A 53 -5.77 -2.60 3.67
C GLU A 53 -5.12 -1.36 4.31
N ALA A 54 -3.82 -1.14 4.07
CA ALA A 54 -3.10 0.02 4.59
C ALA A 54 -3.63 1.36 4.03
N VAL A 55 -3.94 1.41 2.73
CA VAL A 55 -4.50 2.61 2.09
C VAL A 55 -5.90 2.92 2.63
N GLU A 56 -6.76 1.90 2.68
CA GLU A 56 -8.13 2.05 3.18
C GLU A 56 -8.13 2.50 4.65
N GLY A 57 -7.34 1.84 5.50
CA GLY A 57 -7.22 2.19 6.90
C GLY A 57 -6.67 3.62 7.13
N ALA A 58 -5.68 4.06 6.33
CA ALA A 58 -5.15 5.42 6.44
C ALA A 58 -6.19 6.50 6.07
N ILE A 59 -7.01 6.24 5.03
CA ILE A 59 -8.08 7.15 4.61
C ILE A 59 -9.19 7.21 5.67
N GLU A 60 -9.62 6.05 6.17
CA GLU A 60 -10.65 5.94 7.21
C GLU A 60 -10.21 6.61 8.53
N ALA A 61 -8.96 6.35 8.98
CA ALA A 61 -8.41 6.98 10.18
C ALA A 61 -8.36 8.50 10.06
N LYS A 62 -7.96 9.03 8.89
CA LYS A 62 -7.95 10.47 8.63
C LYS A 62 -9.35 11.08 8.63
N ALA A 63 -10.35 10.34 8.15
CA ALA A 63 -11.74 10.79 8.20
C ALA A 63 -12.26 10.85 9.64
N ILE A 64 -11.96 9.83 10.47
CA ILE A 64 -12.32 9.79 11.89
C ILE A 64 -11.65 10.92 12.68
N PHE A 65 -10.36 11.17 12.44
CA PHE A 65 -9.65 12.25 13.14
C PHE A 65 -10.23 13.64 12.85
N ARG A 66 -10.81 13.87 11.67
CA ARG A 66 -11.41 15.16 11.29
C ARG A 66 -12.75 15.45 11.95
N ILE A 67 -13.42 14.43 12.50
CA ILE A 67 -14.74 14.56 13.13
C ILE A 67 -14.66 14.56 14.67
N GLN A 68 -13.46 14.41 15.24
CA GLN A 68 -13.16 14.56 16.66
C GLN A 68 -12.77 16.01 16.96
#